data_AF-A0A2M7SU52-F1
#
_entry.id   AF-A0A2M7SU52-F1
#
_cell.length_a   1.000
_cell.length_b   1.000
_cell.length_c   1.000
_cell.angle_alpha   90.00
_cell.angle_beta   90.00
_cell.angle_gamma   90.00
#
_symmetry.space_group_name_H-M   'P 1'
#
loop_
_entity.id
_entity.type
_entity.pdbx_description
1 polymer ?
#
loop_
_entity_poly.entity_id
_entity_poly.type
_entity_poly.pdbx_seq_one_letter_code
_entity_poly.pdbx_strand_id
1 'polypeptide(L)'
;PKKIKGKYAILHRLDTSIWLDLVDSLSFEEGRWIKGNIIMRSHQEQPLAEKIGIAAPPIETKYGWLLLYHVVSKKGSHRYYYVSAALLDVDDPTHVIAR
;
A
#
# COMPACT_ATOMS: atom_id res chain seq x y z
N PRO A 1 5.82 2.54 13.52
CA PRO A 1 5.51 3.54 12.47
C PRO A 1 6.19 4.89 12.80
N LYS A 2 6.82 5.54 11.81
CA LYS A 2 7.55 6.82 11.98
C LYS A 2 7.44 7.69 10.71
N LYS A 3 7.83 8.97 10.81
CA LYS A 3 7.97 9.84 9.63
C LYS A 3 9.14 9.38 8.75
N ILE A 4 9.02 9.54 7.44
CA ILE A 4 10.06 9.21 6.45
C ILE A 4 10.51 10.53 5.82
N LYS A 5 11.80 10.85 5.97
CA LYS A 5 12.39 12.13 5.52
C LYS A 5 11.56 13.36 5.95
N GLY A 6 11.08 13.34 7.20
CA GLY A 6 10.28 14.42 7.80
C GLY A 6 8.79 14.45 7.43
N LYS A 7 8.34 13.58 6.51
CA LYS A 7 6.94 13.51 6.05
C LYS A 7 6.18 12.34 6.68
N TYR A 8 4.88 12.49 6.84
CA TYR A 8 3.96 11.39 7.16
C TYR A 8 3.71 10.56 5.91
N ALA A 9 3.84 9.24 6.02
CA ALA A 9 3.46 8.31 4.97
C ALA A 9 2.05 7.78 5.22
N ILE A 10 1.15 8.01 4.26
CA ILE A 10 -0.24 7.56 4.32
C ILE A 10 -0.45 6.52 3.23
N LEU A 11 -0.67 5.28 3.64
CA LEU A 11 -1.13 4.23 2.75
C LEU A 11 -2.65 4.28 2.68
N HIS A 12 -3.19 4.21 1.47
CA HIS A 12 -4.62 4.16 1.23
C HIS A 12 -4.92 3.34 -0.02
N ARG A 13 -6.20 3.28 -0.39
CA ARG A 13 -6.64 2.59 -1.58
C ARG A 13 -7.69 3.41 -2.31
N LEU A 14 -7.39 3.73 -3.57
CA LEU A 14 -8.40 4.11 -4.55
C LEU A 14 -8.60 2.95 -5.51
N ASP A 15 -9.88 2.63 -5.75
CA ASP A 15 -10.34 1.53 -6.60
C ASP A 15 -9.81 0.15 -6.15
N THR A 16 -8.87 -0.43 -6.88
CA THR A 16 -8.37 -1.80 -6.74
C THR A 16 -6.90 -1.89 -6.31
N SER A 17 -6.22 -0.75 -6.17
CA SER A 17 -4.75 -0.65 -6.06
C SER A 17 -4.31 0.01 -4.75
N ILE A 18 -3.11 -0.29 -4.25
CA ILE A 18 -2.56 0.36 -3.05
C ILE A 18 -1.82 1.64 -3.46
N TRP A 19 -2.11 2.72 -2.74
CA TRP A 19 -1.55 4.04 -2.96
C TRP A 19 -0.75 4.49 -1.74
N LEU A 20 0.24 5.35 -1.96
CA LEU A 20 1.03 5.97 -0.90
C LEU A 20 1.16 7.47 -1.15
N ASP A 21 0.91 8.25 -0.10
CA ASP A 21 1.16 9.70 -0.04
C ASP A 21 2.23 10.02 1.01
N LEU A 22 3.10 10.95 0.67
CA LEU A 22 4.01 11.58 1.62
C LEU A 22 3.55 13.03 1.86
N VAL A 23 3.05 13.33 3.06
CA VAL A 23 2.50 14.65 3.42
C VAL A 23 3.28 15.29 4.57
N ASP A 24 3.46 16.60 4.53
CA ASP A 24 4.16 17.34 5.59
C ASP A 24 3.36 17.46 6.88
N SER A 25 2.03 17.45 6.77
CA SER A 25 1.08 17.62 7.87
C SER A 25 -0.13 16.71 7.69
N LEU A 26 -0.74 16.33 8.82
CA LEU A 26 -2.02 15.61 8.87
C LEU A 26 -3.22 16.58 8.97
N SER A 27 -3.01 17.89 8.86
CA SER A 27 -4.09 18.86 8.74
C SER A 27 -4.61 18.92 7.30
N PHE A 28 -5.84 18.45 7.09
CA PHE A 28 -6.55 18.44 5.81
C PHE A 28 -7.63 19.52 5.79
N GLU A 29 -7.20 20.78 5.84
CA GLU A 29 -8.07 21.94 5.64
C GLU A 29 -8.67 21.96 4.22
N GLU A 30 -9.66 22.85 4.01
CA GLU A 30 -10.34 22.99 2.72
C GLU A 30 -9.35 23.07 1.53
N GLY A 31 -9.58 22.23 0.52
CA GLY A 31 -8.72 22.14 -0.66
C GLY A 31 -7.52 21.19 -0.55
N ARG A 32 -7.26 20.59 0.61
CA ARG A 32 -6.20 19.58 0.79
C ARG A 32 -6.77 18.17 0.88
N TRP A 33 -6.37 17.34 -0.08
CA TRP A 33 -6.75 15.93 -0.16
C TRP A 33 -5.52 15.05 -0.34
N ILE A 34 -5.66 13.81 0.10
CA ILE A 34 -4.74 12.72 -0.18
C ILE A 34 -4.84 12.41 -1.67
N LYS A 35 -3.73 12.51 -2.42
CA LYS A 35 -3.70 12.33 -3.89
C LYS A 35 -3.03 11.00 -4.22
N GLY A 36 -1.77 10.89 -3.84
CA GLY A 36 -0.97 9.66 -3.83
C GLY A 36 -0.53 9.19 -5.18
N ASN A 37 0.43 8.27 -5.14
CA ASN A 37 0.80 7.46 -6.29
C ASN A 37 0.44 6.01 -6.03
N ILE A 38 0.04 5.31 -7.09
CA ILE A 38 -0.14 3.86 -7.05
C ILE A 38 1.22 3.20 -6.88
N ILE A 39 1.43 2.49 -5.77
CA ILE A 39 2.65 1.73 -5.50
C ILE A 39 2.49 0.24 -5.83
N MET A 40 1.26 -0.29 -5.80
CA MET A 40 0.95 -1.67 -6.16
C MET A 40 -0.39 -1.74 -6.88
N ARG A 41 -0.48 -2.51 -7.97
CA ARG A 41 -1.71 -2.74 -8.74
C ARG A 41 -2.15 -4.20 -8.61
N SER A 42 -3.45 -4.44 -8.40
CA SER A 42 -4.01 -5.79 -8.25
C SER A 42 -3.57 -6.76 -9.35
N HIS A 43 -3.68 -6.38 -10.62
CA HIS A 43 -3.36 -7.23 -11.76
C HIS A 43 -1.86 -7.55 -11.91
N GLN A 44 -0.97 -6.75 -11.31
CA GLN A 44 0.47 -7.05 -11.28
C GLN A 44 0.82 -8.09 -10.21
N GLU A 45 -0.01 -8.22 -9.17
CA GLU A 45 0.20 -9.19 -8.09
C GLU A 45 -0.24 -10.59 -8.52
N GLN A 46 -1.45 -10.71 -9.09
CA GLN A 46 -1.95 -11.96 -9.67
C GLN A 46 -2.96 -11.67 -10.79
N PRO A 47 -2.94 -12.42 -11.91
CA PRO A 47 -3.90 -12.21 -13.01
C PRO A 47 -5.38 -12.27 -12.58
N LEU A 48 -5.69 -13.03 -11.52
CA LEU A 48 -7.04 -13.21 -10.98
C LEU A 48 -7.37 -12.28 -9.79
N ALA A 49 -6.44 -11.40 -9.39
CA ALA A 49 -6.70 -10.45 -8.31
C ALA A 49 -7.66 -9.35 -8.81
N GLU A 50 -8.83 -9.27 -8.18
CA GLU A 50 -9.80 -8.18 -8.40
C GLU A 50 -9.32 -6.89 -7.72
N LYS A 51 -8.80 -6.99 -6.49
CA LYS A 51 -8.32 -5.84 -5.73
C LYS A 51 -7.33 -6.23 -4.64
N ILE A 52 -6.51 -5.26 -4.26
CA ILE A 52 -5.58 -5.34 -3.13
C ILE A 52 -5.79 -4.18 -2.17
N GLY A 53 -5.38 -4.33 -0.92
CA GLY A 53 -5.46 -3.26 0.08
C GLY A 53 -4.63 -3.55 1.32
N ILE A 54 -4.23 -2.51 2.03
CA ILE A 54 -3.43 -2.65 3.26
C ILE A 54 -4.18 -3.47 4.32
N ALA A 55 -3.45 -4.32 5.05
CA ALA A 55 -4.00 -5.09 6.16
C ALA A 55 -3.57 -4.51 7.53
N ALA A 56 -2.35 -3.96 7.61
CA ALA A 56 -1.81 -3.36 8.81
C ALA A 56 -0.81 -2.23 8.44
N PRO A 57 -0.49 -1.32 9.39
CA PRO A 57 0.64 -0.41 9.22
C PRO A 57 1.94 -1.19 8.95
N PRO A 58 2.81 -0.71 8.04
CA PRO A 58 4.06 -1.40 7.74
C PRO A 58 4.97 -1.53 8.95
N ILE A 59 5.67 -2.66 9.02
CA ILE A 59 6.63 -2.98 10.08
C ILE A 59 8.03 -2.66 9.54
N GLU A 60 8.79 -1.84 10.27
CA GLU A 60 10.17 -1.54 9.89
C GLU A 60 11.06 -2.76 10.15
N THR A 61 11.89 -3.12 9.19
CA THR A 61 12.88 -4.20 9.30
C THR A 61 14.22 -3.74 8.74
N LYS A 62 15.30 -4.49 9.00
CA LYS A 62 16.61 -4.23 8.39
C LYS A 62 16.65 -4.39 6.86
N TYR A 63 15.58 -4.92 6.27
CA TYR A 63 15.47 -5.15 4.83
C TYR A 63 14.53 -4.14 4.13
N GLY A 64 13.80 -3.32 4.88
CA GLY A 64 12.73 -2.47 4.35
C GLY A 64 11.48 -2.48 5.21
N TRP A 65 10.42 -1.83 4.72
CA TRP A 65 9.09 -1.84 5.33
C TRP A 65 8.32 -3.07 4.91
N LEU A 66 8.10 -3.99 5.84
CA LEU A 66 7.22 -5.14 5.62
C LEU A 66 5.77 -4.67 5.64
N LEU A 67 5.13 -4.71 4.47
CA LEU A 67 3.72 -4.41 4.28
C LEU A 67 2.93 -5.72 4.16
N LEU A 68 2.03 -5.95 5.13
CA LEU A 68 1.00 -6.97 4.99
C LEU A 68 -0.21 -6.36 4.27
N TYR A 69 -0.66 -7.02 3.21
CA TYR A 69 -1.79 -6.58 2.40
C TYR A 69 -2.72 -7.75 2.07
N HIS A 70 -4.00 -7.46 1.93
CA HIS A 70 -4.96 -8.46 1.48
C HIS A 70 -5.05 -8.47 -0.04
N VAL A 71 -5.32 -9.66 -0.58
CA VAL A 71 -5.67 -9.87 -1.98
C VAL A 71 -7.07 -10.47 -2.04
N VAL A 72 -7.91 -9.91 -2.90
CA VAL A 72 -9.20 -10.50 -3.27
C VAL A 72 -9.07 -11.05 -4.67
N SER A 73 -9.21 -12.36 -4.83
CA SER A 73 -9.18 -13.03 -6.13
C SER A 73 -10.50 -13.69 -6.46
N LYS A 74 -10.89 -13.70 -7.73
CA LYS A 74 -12.10 -14.38 -8.21
C LYS A 74 -11.76 -15.63 -9.02
N LYS A 75 -12.39 -16.75 -8.67
CA LYS A 75 -12.33 -18.00 -9.45
C LYS A 75 -13.75 -18.53 -9.62
N GLY A 76 -14.24 -18.51 -10.86
CA GLY A 76 -15.64 -18.80 -11.17
C GLY A 76 -16.57 -17.78 -10.49
N SER A 77 -17.56 -18.27 -9.75
CA SER A 77 -18.51 -17.45 -8.96
C SER A 77 -18.01 -17.09 -7.55
N HIS A 78 -16.85 -17.60 -7.13
CA HIS A 78 -16.36 -17.45 -5.75
C HIS A 78 -15.26 -16.38 -5.66
N ARG A 79 -15.26 -15.68 -4.52
CA ARG A 79 -14.19 -14.76 -4.12
C ARG A 79 -13.40 -15.35 -2.96
N TYR A 80 -12.09 -15.20 -3.04
CA TYR A 80 -11.14 -15.64 -2.03
C TYR A 80 -10.42 -14.42 -1.47
N TYR A 81 -10.24 -14.40 -0.16
CA TYR A 81 -9.58 -13.31 0.56
C TYR A 81 -8.43 -13.90 1.37
N TYR A 82 -7.21 -13.44 1.12
CA TYR A 82 -6.02 -13.92 1.84
C TYR A 82 -5.02 -12.78 2.01
N VAL A 83 -4.07 -12.98 2.91
CA VAL A 83 -3.00 -12.02 3.20
C VAL A 83 -1.75 -12.42 2.44
N SER A 84 -1.08 -11.42 1.88
CA SER A 84 0.23 -11.50 1.25
C SER A 84 1.16 -10.46 1.91
N ALA A 85 2.44 -10.51 1.54
CA ALA A 85 3.46 -9.60 2.04
C ALA A 85 4.20 -8.93 0.89
N ALA A 86 4.57 -7.68 1.06
CA ALA A 86 5.47 -6.96 0.19
C ALA A 86 6.52 -6.24 1.03
N LEU A 87 7.67 -5.98 0.45
CA LEU A 87 8.74 -5.21 1.07
C LEU A 87 8.89 -3.90 0.32
N LEU A 88 8.73 -2.78 1.02
CA LEU A 88 8.97 -1.44 0.48
C LEU A 88 10.36 -0.96 0.90
N ASP A 89 11.00 -0.14 0.06
CA ASP A 89 12.30 0.45 0.37
C ASP A 89 12.23 1.31 1.65
N VAL A 90 13.26 1.21 2.50
CA VAL A 90 13.28 1.86 3.83
C VAL A 90 13.34 3.38 3.73
N ASP A 91 14.04 3.90 2.72
CA ASP A 91 14.29 5.33 2.49
C ASP A 91 13.25 5.96 1.57
N ASP A 92 12.68 5.17 0.66
CA ASP A 92 11.60 5.58 -0.22
C ASP A 92 10.51 4.49 -0.34
N PRO A 93 9.49 4.50 0.54
CA PRO A 93 8.47 3.45 0.59
C PRO A 93 7.54 3.45 -0.63
N THR A 94 7.70 4.39 -1.57
CA THR A 94 6.99 4.35 -2.86
C THR A 94 7.52 3.24 -3.77
N HIS A 95 8.72 2.72 -3.50
CA HIS A 95 9.33 1.63 -4.24
C HIS A 95 9.11 0.29 -3.55
N VAL A 96 8.48 -0.64 -4.28
CA VAL A 96 8.35 -2.05 -3.87
C VAL A 96 9.60 -2.80 -4.33
N ILE A 97 10.34 -3.36 -3.38
CA ILE A 97 11.63 -4.04 -3.64
C ILE A 97 11.53 -5.56 -3.60
N ALA A 98 10.49 -6.13 -2.95
CA ALA A 98 10.20 -7.56 -3.00
C ALA A 98 8.71 -7.84 -2.78
N ARG A 99 8.27 -9.02 -3.21
CA ARG A 99 6.93 -9.59 -3.06
C ARG A 99 7.03 -11.10 -2.85
#